data_AF-A0A484VU29-F1
#
_entry.id   AF-A0A484VU29-F1
#
_cell.length_a   1.000
_cell.length_b   1.000
_cell.length_c   1.000
_cell.angle_alpha   90.00
_cell.angle_beta   90.00
_cell.angle_gamma   90.00
#
_symmetry.space_group_name_H-M   'P 1'
#
loop_
_entity.id
_entity.type
_entity.pdbx_description
1 polymer ?
#
loop_
_entity_poly.entity_id
_entity_poly.type
_entity_poly.pdbx_seq_one_letter_code
_entity_poly.pdbx_strand_id
1 'polypeptide(L)' 'MDINNQVEIDKMIAHTLRPVESIHYLPVTLTPDTLRAAFEKVESFKA' A
#
# COMPACT_ATOMS: atom_id res chain seq x y z
N MET A 1 -7.83 9.99 -1.91
CA MET A 1 -6.55 9.64 -2.53
C MET A 1 -6.85 9.57 -4.00
N ASP A 2 -6.06 10.28 -4.80
CA ASP A 2 -6.10 10.15 -6.25
C ASP A 2 -5.08 9.08 -6.64
N ILE A 3 -5.52 7.97 -7.22
CA ILE A 3 -4.61 6.90 -7.65
C ILE A 3 -3.63 7.33 -8.75
N ASN A 4 -3.94 8.44 -9.43
CA ASN A 4 -3.08 9.06 -10.42
C ASN A 4 -1.80 9.67 -9.81
N ASN A 5 -1.77 9.91 -8.49
CA ASN A 5 -0.58 10.41 -7.81
C ASN A 5 0.38 9.27 -7.44
N GLN A 6 0.86 8.52 -8.45
CA GLN A 6 1.70 7.34 -8.30
C GLN A 6 2.92 7.59 -7.38
N VAL A 7 3.52 8.78 -7.45
CA VAL A 7 4.65 9.19 -6.60
C VAL A 7 4.29 9.21 -5.11
N GLU A 8 3.07 9.60 -4.76
CA GLU A 8 2.61 9.62 -3.37
C GLU A 8 2.27 8.21 -2.88
N ILE A 9 1.70 7.38 -3.75
CA ILE A 9 1.44 5.97 -3.48
C ILE A 9 2.75 5.22 -3.24
N ASP A 10 3.77 5.41 -4.09
CA ASP A 10 5.07 4.79 -3.92
C ASP A 10 5.74 5.21 -2.60
N LYS A 11 5.60 6.48 -2.20
CA LYS A 11 6.09 6.97 -0.90
C LYS A 11 5.36 6.30 0.27
N MET A 12 4.04 6.15 0.20
CA MET A 12 3.27 5.47 1.25
C MET A 12 3.63 4.00 1.34
N ILE A 13 3.75 3.31 0.21
CA ILE A 13 4.17 1.90 0.14
C ILE A 13 5.56 1.74 0.74
N ALA A 14 6.53 2.56 0.33
CA ALA A 14 7.89 2.52 0.86
C ALA A 14 7.94 2.79 2.37
N HIS A 15 7.14 3.74 2.85
CA HIS A 15 7.04 4.04 4.28
C HIS A 15 6.45 2.88 5.08
N THR A 16 5.38 2.28 4.55
CA THR A 16 4.63 1.19 5.19
C THR A 16 5.46 -0.10 5.27
N LEU A 17 6.30 -0.36 4.26
CA LEU A 17 7.16 -1.55 4.25
C LEU A 17 8.48 -1.39 5.04
N ARG A 18 8.71 -0.25 5.70
CA ARG A 18 9.92 -0.08 6.52
C ARG A 18 9.94 -1.15 7.62
N PRO A 19 11.12 -1.67 8.01
CA PRO A 19 11.22 -2.76 8.99
C PRO A 19 10.63 -2.47 10.37
N VAL A 20 10.48 -1.18 10.70
CA VAL A 20 9.97 -0.70 12.00
C VAL A 20 8.45 -0.64 12.06
N GLU A 21 7.76 -0.84 10.94
CA GLU A 21 6.31 -0.73 10.86
C GLU A 21 5.61 -1.98 11.37
N SER A 22 4.44 -1.79 11.99
CA SER A 22 3.62 -2.89 12.50
C SER A 22 3.05 -3.81 11.42
N ILE A 23 3.17 -3.44 10.15
CA ILE A 23 2.62 -4.23 9.05
C ILE A 23 3.29 -5.60 8.93
N HIS A 24 4.53 -5.72 9.42
CA HIS A 24 5.29 -6.98 9.43
C HIS A 24 4.82 -7.99 10.48
N TYR A 25 3.90 -7.61 11.38
CA TYR A 25 3.24 -8.55 12.29
C TYR A 25 2.10 -9.33 11.64
N LEU A 26 1.69 -8.96 10.42
CA LEU A 26 0.66 -9.69 9.70
C LEU A 26 1.23 -11.04 9.22
N PRO A 27 0.45 -12.14 9.29
CA PRO A 27 0.89 -13.47 8.87
C PRO A 27 0.95 -13.63 7.33
N VAL A 28 1.09 -12.52 6.61
CA VAL A 28 1.02 -12.43 5.15
C VAL A 28 2.23 -11.63 4.68
N THR A 29 2.92 -12.16 3.67
CA THR A 29 4.01 -11.44 3.01
C THR A 29 3.45 -10.27 2.21
N LEU A 30 3.89 -9.06 2.57
CA LEU A 30 3.48 -7.84 1.89
C LEU A 30 4.61 -7.32 1.03
N THR A 31 4.32 -7.19 -0.26
CA THR A 31 5.23 -6.61 -1.26
C THR A 31 4.67 -5.26 -1.74
N PRO A 32 5.51 -4.40 -2.35
CA PRO A 32 5.04 -3.15 -2.94
C PRO A 32 3.86 -3.36 -3.90
N ASP A 33 3.92 -4.38 -4.76
CA ASP A 33 2.86 -4.71 -5.72
C ASP A 33 1.55 -5.12 -5.02
N THR A 34 1.65 -5.89 -3.93
CA THR A 34 0.47 -6.34 -3.18
C THR A 34 -0.21 -5.16 -2.48
N LEU A 35 0.57 -4.22 -1.92
CA LEU A 35 0.03 -2.99 -1.33
C LEU A 35 -0.59 -2.09 -2.40
N ARG A 36 0.04 -1.97 -3.58
CA ARG A 36 -0.51 -1.16 -4.67
C ARG A 36 -1.85 -1.71 -5.16
N ALA A 37 -1.94 -3.01 -5.40
CA ALA A 37 -3.20 -3.67 -5.75
C ALA A 37 -4.27 -3.51 -4.65
N ALA A 38 -3.86 -3.50 -3.37
CA ALA A 38 -4.78 -3.25 -2.26
C ALA A 38 -5.32 -1.80 -2.27
N PHE A 39 -4.48 -0.80 -2.56
CA PHE A 39 -4.93 0.59 -2.71
C PHE A 39 -5.93 0.76 -3.86
N GLU A 40 -5.63 0.17 -5.03
CA GLU A 40 -6.55 0.15 -6.19
C GLU A 40 -7.90 -0.48 -5.83
N LYS A 41 -7.87 -1.62 -5.13
CA LYS A 41 -9.08 -2.31 -4.69
C LYS A 41 -9.89 -1.48 -3.70
N VAL A 42 -9.24 -0.84 -2.72
CA VAL A 42 -9.93 0.02 -1.73
C VAL A 42 -10.58 1.22 -2.39
N GLU A 43 -9.94 1.81 -3.40
CA GLU A 43 -10.52 2.91 -4.16
C GLU A 43 -11.74 2.47 -4.98
N SER A 44 -11.70 1.26 -5.56
CA SER A 44 -12.85 0.68 -6.28
C SER A 44 -14.09 0.46 -5.40
N PHE A 45 -13.91 0.30 -4.08
CA PHE A 45 -15.02 0.19 -3.12
C PHE A 45 -15.65 1.54 -2.73
N LYS A 46 -15.06 2.67 -3.14
CA LYS A 46 -15.61 4.00 -2.90
C LYS A 46 -16.58 4.46 -4.00
N ALA A 47 -16.81 3.62 -5.01
CA ALA A 47 -17.75 3.84 -6.10
C ALA A 47 -19.22 3.67 -5.66
#